data_AF-A0A850M3L8-F1
#
_entry.id   AF-A0A850M3L8-F1
#
_cell.length_a   1.000
_cell.length_b   1.000
_cell.length_c   1.000
_cell.angle_alpha   90.00
_cell.angle_beta   90.00
_cell.angle_gamma   90.00
#
_symmetry.space_group_name_H-M   'P 1'
#
loop_
_entity.id
_entity.type
_entity.pdbx_description
1 polymer ?
#
loop_
_entity_poly.entity_id
_entity_poly.type
_entity_poly.pdbx_seq_one_letter_code
_entity_poly.pdbx_strand_id
1 'polypeptide(L)'
;MSEWLGKPRVSEEDIEEYQPSFVKMFPTLVKYYEKNQRFRMTVIFDYPLFDSFKKVVEKKYGTFTRAEADKAIIEAIEEWIKNNK
;
A
#
# COMPACT_ATOMS: atom_id res chain seq x y z
N MET A 1 19.53 -2.72 19.46
CA MET A 1 19.37 -3.19 18.05
C MET A 1 17.92 -3.52 17.66
N SER A 2 16.90 -3.25 18.51
CA SER A 2 15.51 -3.69 18.23
C SER A 2 14.44 -2.62 18.52
N GLU A 3 14.82 -1.40 18.90
CA GLU A 3 13.86 -0.38 19.34
C GLU A 3 12.94 0.13 18.22
N TRP A 4 13.44 0.18 16.98
CA TRP A 4 12.63 0.52 15.81
C TRP A 4 11.52 -0.52 15.52
N LEU A 5 11.70 -1.79 15.91
CA LEU A 5 10.65 -2.83 15.80
C LEU A 5 9.45 -2.55 16.73
N GLY A 6 9.65 -1.70 17.75
CA GLY A 6 8.59 -1.24 18.64
C GLY A 6 7.89 0.04 18.17
N LYS A 7 8.35 0.68 17.08
CA LYS A 7 7.69 1.88 16.55
C LYS A 7 6.37 1.48 15.87
N PRO A 8 5.25 2.18 16.16
CA PRO A 8 3.95 1.86 15.56
C PRO A 8 3.90 2.15 14.05
N ARG A 9 4.84 2.94 13.53
CA ARG A 9 5.00 3.26 12.11
C ARG A 9 6.50 3.31 11.81
N VAL A 10 7.01 2.24 11.23
CA VAL A 10 8.41 2.13 10.83
C VAL A 10 8.58 2.78 9.46
N SER A 11 9.58 3.65 9.29
CA SER A 11 9.99 4.19 7.99
C SER A 11 11.29 3.56 7.46
N GLU A 12 11.67 3.85 6.21
CA GLU A 12 12.96 3.41 5.68
C GLU A 12 14.13 4.08 6.42
N GLU A 13 13.98 5.35 6.80
CA GLU A 13 14.97 6.10 7.58
C GLU A 13 15.18 5.48 8.97
N ASP A 14 14.09 5.00 9.60
CA ASP A 14 14.17 4.25 10.85
C ASP A 14 14.93 2.93 10.69
N ILE A 15 14.93 2.31 9.50
CA ILE A 15 15.68 1.07 9.27
C ILE A 15 17.15 1.39 8.99
N GLU A 16 17.43 2.49 8.27
CA GLU A 16 18.77 2.95 7.97
C GLU A 16 19.55 3.35 9.23
N GLU A 17 18.91 4.03 10.18
CA GLU A 17 19.54 4.43 11.44
C GLU A 17 20.04 3.22 12.25
N TYR A 18 19.29 2.11 12.26
CA TYR A 18 19.58 0.95 13.11
C TYR A 18 20.27 -0.21 12.37
N GLN A 19 20.09 -0.32 11.05
CA GLN A 19 20.68 -1.33 10.19
C GLN A 19 21.12 -0.76 8.82
N PRO A 20 22.12 0.15 8.78
CA PRO A 20 22.54 0.80 7.54
C PRO A 20 23.11 -0.19 6.52
N SER A 21 23.76 -1.27 6.97
CA SER A 21 24.24 -2.35 6.10
C SER A 21 23.08 -3.11 5.45
N PHE A 22 21.95 -3.27 6.14
CA PHE A 22 20.76 -3.93 5.60
C PHE A 22 20.13 -3.09 4.48
N VAL A 23 20.01 -1.77 4.68
CA VAL A 23 19.55 -0.85 3.63
C VAL A 23 20.47 -0.85 2.42
N LYS A 24 21.79 -0.81 2.64
CA LYS A 24 22.77 -0.80 1.56
C LYS A 24 22.80 -2.12 0.77
N MET A 25 22.76 -3.25 1.46
CA MET A 25 22.89 -4.56 0.82
C MET A 25 21.56 -5.07 0.24
N PHE A 26 20.43 -4.69 0.84
CA PHE A 26 19.13 -5.24 0.52
C PHE A 26 18.03 -4.16 0.42
N PRO A 27 18.20 -3.13 -0.43
CA PRO A 27 17.26 -2.00 -0.51
C PRO A 27 15.83 -2.43 -0.88
N THR A 28 15.69 -3.49 -1.68
CA THR A 28 14.37 -4.03 -2.04
C THR A 28 13.67 -4.68 -0.83
N LEU A 29 14.42 -5.41 0.01
CA LEU A 29 13.84 -6.05 1.20
C LEU A 29 13.39 -5.04 2.24
N VAL A 30 14.10 -3.92 2.36
CA VAL A 30 13.71 -2.80 3.24
C VAL A 30 12.34 -2.24 2.82
N LYS A 31 12.14 -1.99 1.53
CA LYS A 31 10.85 -1.55 0.98
C LYS A 31 9.72 -2.54 1.25
N TYR A 32 9.99 -3.83 1.09
CA TYR A 32 8.99 -4.86 1.41
C TYR A 32 8.69 -4.91 2.91
N TYR A 33 9.70 -4.77 3.75
CA TYR A 33 9.55 -4.78 5.20
C TYR A 33 8.69 -3.61 5.67
N GLU A 34 9.01 -2.38 5.25
CA GLU A 34 8.23 -1.17 5.55
C GLU A 34 6.77 -1.34 5.10
N LYS A 35 6.55 -1.75 3.84
CA LYS A 35 5.20 -1.96 3.31
C LYS A 35 4.43 -3.01 4.11
N ASN A 36 5.09 -4.01 4.67
CA ASN A 36 4.46 -5.06 5.48
C ASN A 36 4.00 -4.55 6.85
N GLN A 37 4.58 -3.46 7.37
CA GLN A 37 4.14 -2.83 8.63
C GLN A 37 2.86 -1.99 8.46
N ARG A 38 2.45 -1.70 7.22
CA ARG A 38 1.24 -0.90 6.94
C ARG A 38 -0.03 -1.68 7.28
N PHE A 39 -1.06 -0.96 7.71
CA PHE A 39 -2.39 -1.54 7.94
C PHE A 39 -2.94 -2.15 6.65
N ARG A 40 -3.59 -3.31 6.81
CA ARG A 40 -4.25 -4.03 5.73
C ARG A 40 -5.75 -4.01 5.94
N MET A 41 -6.49 -3.69 4.89
CA MET A 41 -7.94 -3.80 4.85
C MET A 41 -8.32 -4.83 3.79
N THR A 42 -9.27 -5.71 4.12
CA THR A 42 -9.86 -6.66 3.19
C THR A 42 -11.32 -6.30 2.99
N VAL A 43 -11.73 -6.17 1.73
CA VAL A 43 -13.10 -5.86 1.34
C VAL A 43 -13.62 -7.01 0.50
N ILE A 44 -14.85 -7.44 0.79
CA ILE A 44 -15.57 -8.43 0.00
C ILE A 44 -16.56 -7.67 -0.88
N PHE A 45 -16.43 -7.83 -2.19
CA PHE A 45 -17.35 -7.24 -3.16
C PHE A 45 -18.38 -8.29 -3.57
N ASP A 46 -19.63 -7.86 -3.77
CA ASP A 46 -20.56 -8.67 -4.55
C ASP A 46 -20.13 -8.70 -6.03
N TYR A 47 -20.64 -9.68 -6.78
CA TYR A 47 -20.27 -9.86 -8.18
C TYR A 47 -20.60 -8.64 -9.05
N PRO A 48 -21.83 -8.06 -8.99
CA PRO A 48 -22.16 -6.87 -9.80
C PRO A 48 -21.27 -5.66 -9.54
N LEU A 49 -20.94 -5.41 -8.27
CA LEU A 49 -20.08 -4.30 -7.86
C LEU A 49 -18.65 -4.52 -8.33
N PHE A 50 -18.13 -5.74 -8.20
CA PHE A 50 -16.79 -6.07 -8.68
C PHE A 50 -16.67 -5.92 -10.20
N ASP A 51 -17.66 -6.39 -10.95
CA ASP A 51 -17.68 -6.25 -12.41
C ASP A 51 -17.71 -4.78 -12.84
N SER A 52 -18.47 -3.96 -12.12
CA SER A 52 -18.54 -2.51 -12.35
C SER A 52 -17.20 -1.85 -12.04
N PHE A 53 -16.60 -2.17 -10.89
CA PHE A 53 -15.29 -1.67 -10.49
C PHE A 53 -14.21 -2.04 -11.52
N LYS A 54 -14.15 -3.32 -11.93
CA LYS A 54 -13.19 -3.81 -12.93
C LYS A 54 -13.27 -3.02 -14.23
N LYS A 55 -14.47 -2.80 -14.76
CA LYS A 55 -14.68 -2.01 -15.99
C LYS A 55 -14.16 -0.57 -15.85
N VAL A 56 -14.37 0.07 -14.70
CA VAL A 56 -13.88 1.43 -14.45
C VAL A 56 -12.35 1.46 -14.40
N VAL A 57 -11.73 0.48 -13.72
CA VAL A 57 -10.27 0.36 -13.66
C VAL A 57 -9.69 0.12 -15.05
N GLU A 58 -10.26 -0.80 -15.83
CA GLU A 58 -9.84 -1.06 -17.22
C GLU A 58 -9.99 0.18 -18.10
N LYS A 59 -11.09 0.93 -17.96
CA LYS A 59 -11.31 2.18 -18.70
C LYS A 59 -10.26 3.24 -18.36
N LYS A 60 -9.83 3.33 -17.10
CA LYS A 60 -8.90 4.36 -16.63
C LYS A 60 -7.43 4.02 -16.88
N TYR A 61 -7.04 2.75 -16.66
CA TYR A 61 -5.64 2.30 -16.68
C TYR A 61 -5.32 1.33 -17.84
N GLY A 62 -6.31 1.02 -18.68
CA GLY A 62 -6.16 0.16 -19.86
C GLY A 62 -6.23 -1.35 -19.60
N THR A 63 -5.95 -1.79 -18.37
CA THR A 63 -5.99 -3.21 -17.98
C THR A 63 -6.34 -3.38 -16.51
N PHE A 64 -6.90 -4.53 -16.15
CA PHE A 64 -7.14 -4.90 -14.77
C PHE A 64 -5.96 -5.71 -14.21
N THR A 65 -5.13 -5.05 -13.39
CA THR A 65 -4.10 -5.73 -12.59
C THR A 65 -4.26 -5.39 -11.12
N ARG A 66 -3.60 -6.16 -10.24
CA ARG A 66 -3.60 -5.86 -8.80
C ARG A 66 -3.11 -4.44 -8.51
N ALA A 67 -2.06 -4.00 -9.20
CA ALA A 67 -1.48 -2.67 -9.00
C ALA A 67 -2.45 -1.55 -9.37
N GLU A 68 -3.14 -1.68 -10.50
CA GLU A 68 -4.12 -0.67 -10.93
C GLU A 68 -5.38 -0.68 -10.05
N ALA A 69 -5.82 -1.86 -9.59
CA ALA A 69 -6.91 -1.96 -8.62
C ALA A 69 -6.54 -1.30 -7.29
N ASP A 70 -5.32 -1.53 -6.77
CA ASP A 70 -4.85 -0.90 -5.54
C ASP A 70 -4.81 0.63 -5.67
N LYS A 71 -4.32 1.17 -6.79
CA LYS A 71 -4.34 2.62 -7.06
C LYS A 71 -5.76 3.17 -7.07
N ALA A 72 -6.67 2.53 -7.82
CA ALA A 72 -8.06 2.97 -7.92
C ALA A 72 -8.77 3.01 -6.56
N ILE A 73 -8.52 2.00 -5.70
CA ILE A 73 -9.10 1.94 -4.35
C ILE A 73 -8.54 3.08 -3.48
N ILE A 74 -7.23 3.32 -3.51
CA ILE A 74 -6.60 4.40 -2.74
C ILE A 74 -7.16 5.76 -3.17
N GLU A 75 -7.22 6.02 -4.48
CA GLU A 75 -7.78 7.26 -5.02
C GLU A 75 -9.24 7.47 -4.58
N ALA A 76 -10.07 6.42 -4.63
CA ALA A 76 -11.46 6.48 -4.18
C ALA A 76 -11.58 6.80 -2.68
N ILE A 77 -10.70 6.24 -1.85
CA ILE A 77 -10.66 6.52 -0.41
C ILE A 77 -10.21 7.97 -0.14
N GLU A 78 -9.17 8.44 -0.84
CA GLU A 78 -8.67 9.81 -0.71
C GLU A 78 -9.75 10.83 -1.11
N GLU A 79 -10.45 10.59 -2.22
CA GLU A 79 -11.56 11.41 -2.67
C GLU A 79 -12.72 11.41 -1.66
N TRP A 80 -13.08 10.23 -1.14
CA TRP A 80 -14.11 10.11 -0.09
C TRP A 80 -13.75 10.92 1.16
N ILE A 81 -12.50 10.81 1.64
CA ILE A 81 -12.03 11.57 2.81
C ILE A 81 -12.07 13.07 2.53
N LYS A 82 -11.65 13.51 1.34
CA LYS A 82 -11.64 14.93 0.96
C LYS A 82 -13.04 15.54 0.93
N ASN A 83 -14.02 14.78 0.43
CA ASN A 83 -15.39 15.26 0.27
C ASN A 83 -16.24 15.19 1.56
N ASN A 84 -15.74 14.54 2.61
CA ASN A 84 -16.43 14.36 3.88
C ASN A 84 -15.65 14.92 5.09
N LYS A 85 -14.72 15.84 4.83
CA LYS A 85 -14.04 16.67 5.84
C LYS A 85 -14.71 18.03 5.93
#